data_AF-A0A821ZNU1-F1
#
_entry.id   AF-A0A821ZNU1-F1
#
_cell.length_a   1.000
_cell.length_b   1.000
_cell.length_c   1.000
_cell.angle_alpha   90.00
_cell.angle_beta   90.00
_cell.angle_gamma   90.00
#
_symmetry.space_group_name_H-M   'P 1'
#
loop_
_entity.id
_entity.type
_entity.pdbx_description
1 polymer ?
#
loop_
_entity_poly.entity_id
_entity_poly.type
_entity_poly.pdbx_seq_one_letter_code
_entity_poly.pdbx_strand_id
1 'polypeptide(L)'
;MKNVPYNRQGLTLYVSQPFNILLLQIPNASYYLGILRETFIPSENIHTEIKSQQRCLPISKLLNNTIINSGYLNRTKYYPLLCRQNRTMMCFYDKDLICICDLERFSNCFSFNHTMNYDCQGHNYCENDGQCFQNNETCPTKSTCVCQDCYYGAKCQFSTKGFIFSLDPILGYHIKPKISINEQPLIIKISIVFSTIIFIFGCTNGLLSVIIFRREKPREVGSGYYLLVSSI
;
A
#
# COMPACT_ATOMS: atom_id res chain seq x y z
N MET A 1 43.16 12.92 6.10
CA MET A 1 43.90 11.68 6.45
C MET A 1 44.43 11.83 7.86
N LYS A 2 44.10 10.92 8.79
CA LYS A 2 44.71 10.86 10.13
C LYS A 2 45.80 9.78 10.08
N ASN A 3 47.04 10.14 10.42
CA ASN A 3 48.15 9.18 10.48
C ASN A 3 47.98 8.28 11.71
N VAL A 4 48.17 6.98 11.52
CA VAL A 4 48.05 5.95 12.56
C VAL A 4 49.41 5.83 13.28
N PRO A 5 49.46 5.94 14.62
CA PRO A 5 50.71 5.73 15.37
C PRO A 5 51.14 4.26 15.29
N TYR A 6 52.44 4.03 15.08
CA TYR A 6 53.07 2.71 14.87
C TYR A 6 52.78 1.66 15.98
N ASN A 7 52.29 2.10 17.14
CA ASN A 7 52.18 1.27 18.35
C ASN A 7 50.76 0.73 18.64
N ARG A 8 49.81 0.82 17.71
CA ARG A 8 48.48 0.20 17.83
C ARG A 8 48.27 -0.84 16.72
N GLN A 9 48.08 -2.10 17.10
CA GLN A 9 47.90 -3.24 16.18
C GLN A 9 46.51 -3.31 15.50
N GLY A 10 45.66 -2.29 15.67
CA GLY A 10 44.33 -2.28 15.07
C GLY A 10 43.77 -0.86 14.94
N LEU A 11 43.12 -0.61 13.81
CA LEU A 11 42.39 0.62 13.53
C LEU A 11 40.89 0.29 13.51
N THR A 12 40.14 0.77 14.50
CA THR A 12 38.67 0.71 14.46
C THR A 12 38.16 1.86 13.59
N LEU A 13 37.69 1.52 12.39
CA LEU A 13 37.04 2.46 11.49
C LEU A 13 35.53 2.38 11.68
N TYR A 14 34.91 3.50 12.03
CA TYR A 14 33.46 3.64 12.04
C TYR A 14 33.03 4.14 10.67
N VAL A 15 32.35 3.30 9.90
CA VAL A 15 31.89 3.61 8.55
C VAL A 15 30.36 3.73 8.58
N SER A 16 29.81 4.74 7.89
CA SER A 16 28.37 4.88 7.76
C SER A 16 27.85 3.85 6.75
N GLN A 17 26.90 3.01 7.17
CA GLN A 17 26.25 2.02 6.33
C GLN A 17 24.82 2.48 6.01
N PRO A 18 24.38 2.39 4.74
CA PRO A 18 23.00 2.72 4.38
C PRO A 18 22.03 1.73 5.03
N PHE A 19 20.86 2.22 5.43
CA PHE A 19 19.78 1.40 5.97
C PHE A 19 18.45 1.87 5.42
N ASN A 20 17.52 0.94 5.30
CA ASN A 20 16.18 1.16 4.78
C ASN A 20 15.21 1.20 5.94
N ILE A 21 14.39 2.25 5.96
CA ILE A 21 13.41 2.50 7.01
C ILE A 21 12.04 2.48 6.35
N LEU A 22 11.11 1.72 6.93
CA LEU A 22 9.69 1.85 6.62
C LEU A 22 8.99 2.49 7.82
N LEU A 23 8.53 3.72 7.62
CA LEU A 23 7.68 4.43 8.57
C LEU A 23 6.24 4.38 8.07
N LEU A 24 5.34 3.99 8.97
CA LEU A 24 3.91 3.92 8.70
C LEU A 24 3.24 5.05 9.47
N GLN A 25 2.40 5.82 8.78
CA GLN A 25 1.54 6.81 9.41
C GLN A 25 0.10 6.28 9.40
N ILE A 26 -0.44 6.03 10.59
CA ILE A 26 -1.84 5.65 10.76
C ILE A 26 -2.65 6.94 11.03
N PRO A 27 -3.92 7.04 10.58
CA PRO A 27 -4.79 8.19 10.88
C PRO A 27 -4.70 8.62 12.36
N ASN A 28 -4.63 9.94 12.58
CA ASN A 28 -4.28 10.65 13.83
C ASN A 28 -2.78 10.84 14.12
N ALA A 29 -1.94 10.96 13.07
CA ALA A 29 -0.53 11.38 13.18
C ALA A 29 0.32 10.51 14.13
N SER A 30 -0.05 9.24 14.30
CA SER A 30 0.79 8.28 15.02
C SER A 30 1.71 7.59 14.04
N TYR A 31 3.01 7.79 14.21
CA TYR A 31 4.04 7.13 13.43
C TYR A 31 4.39 5.78 14.04
N TYR A 32 4.65 4.80 13.19
CA TYR A 32 5.09 3.47 13.58
C TYR A 32 6.33 3.09 12.77
N LEU A 33 7.36 2.60 13.44
CA LEU A 33 8.53 2.02 12.80
C LEU A 33 8.20 0.58 12.39
N GLY A 34 7.84 0.39 11.13
CA GLY A 34 7.47 -0.92 10.60
C GLY A 34 8.70 -1.81 10.37
N ILE A 35 9.75 -1.25 9.76
CA ILE A 35 10.96 -1.99 9.39
C ILE A 35 12.18 -1.09 9.54
N LEU A 36 13.27 -1.68 10.06
CA LEU A 36 14.62 -1.15 10.00
C LEU A 36 15.53 -2.27 9.49
N ARG A 37 16.12 -2.10 8.30
CA ARG A 37 16.98 -3.12 7.68
C ARG A 37 18.23 -2.49 7.09
N GLU A 38 19.38 -3.12 7.33
CA GLU A 38 20.66 -2.70 6.74
C GLU A 38 20.77 -3.06 5.26
N THR A 39 20.14 -4.15 4.83
CA THR A 39 20.16 -4.62 3.43
C THR A 39 18.85 -4.32 2.71
N PHE A 40 18.95 -3.77 1.50
CA PHE A 40 17.81 -3.58 0.61
C PHE A 40 17.64 -4.82 -0.26
N ILE A 41 16.47 -5.46 -0.21
CA ILE A 41 16.12 -6.57 -1.11
C ILE A 41 15.03 -6.04 -2.06
N PRO A 42 15.34 -5.90 -3.37
CA PRO A 42 14.35 -5.42 -4.34
C PRO A 42 13.14 -6.35 -4.41
N SER A 43 11.93 -5.78 -4.43
CA SER A 43 10.67 -6.47 -4.70
C SER A 43 10.27 -7.55 -3.68
N GLU A 44 10.81 -7.53 -2.47
CA GLU A 44 10.36 -8.40 -1.37
C GLU A 44 8.96 -7.98 -0.91
N ASN A 45 8.05 -8.96 -0.78
CA ASN A 45 6.77 -8.74 -0.12
C ASN A 45 7.00 -8.69 1.38
N ILE A 46 7.02 -7.47 1.95
CA ILE A 46 7.20 -7.33 3.38
C ILE A 46 5.84 -7.40 4.09
N HIS A 47 5.67 -8.45 4.88
CA HIS A 47 4.58 -8.56 5.85
C HIS A 47 5.10 -8.13 7.22
N THR A 48 4.56 -7.04 7.76
CA THR A 48 4.85 -6.56 9.11
C THR A 48 3.55 -6.40 9.88
N GLU A 49 3.47 -7.00 11.07
CA GLU A 49 2.36 -6.82 11.99
C GLU A 49 2.71 -5.67 12.95
N ILE A 50 1.86 -4.65 13.01
CA ILE A 50 2.13 -3.44 13.78
C ILE A 50 1.90 -3.72 15.27
N LYS A 51 3.00 -3.71 16.04
CA LYS A 51 2.99 -3.89 17.49
C LYS A 51 3.01 -2.54 18.22
N SER A 52 2.50 -2.53 19.45
CA SER A 52 2.49 -1.33 20.29
C SER A 52 3.89 -0.74 20.52
N GLN A 53 4.94 -1.57 20.63
CA GLN A 53 6.32 -1.08 20.83
C GLN A 53 6.92 -0.36 19.61
N GLN A 54 6.37 -0.60 18.42
CA GLN A 54 6.82 0.07 17.18
C GLN A 54 6.27 1.49 17.06
N ARG A 55 5.34 1.90 17.92
CA ARG A 55 4.78 3.24 17.91
C ARG A 55 5.85 4.26 18.32
N CYS A 56 6.10 5.24 17.45
CA CYS A 56 6.95 6.37 17.78
C CYS A 56 6.15 7.38 18.61
N LEU A 57 6.69 7.75 19.77
CA LEU A 57 6.06 8.71 20.67
C LEU A 57 6.52 10.14 20.37
N PRO A 58 5.65 11.16 20.50
CA PRO A 58 6.08 12.55 20.41
C PRO A 58 6.96 12.91 21.61
N ILE A 59 7.98 13.74 21.41
CA ILE A 59 8.83 14.22 22.52
C ILE A 59 8.02 14.96 23.60
N SER A 60 6.86 15.51 23.24
CA SER A 60 5.96 16.19 24.18
C SER A 60 5.46 15.29 25.31
N LYS A 61 5.46 13.97 25.10
CA LYS A 61 5.12 12.96 26.11
C LYS A 61 6.34 12.40 26.84
N LEU A 62 7.54 12.67 26.35
CA LEU A 62 8.78 12.05 26.83
C LEU A 62 9.64 13.01 27.65
N LEU A 63 9.58 14.31 27.34
CA LEU A 63 10.38 15.36 27.98
C LEU A 63 9.50 16.32 28.77
N ASN A 64 10.12 17.04 29.70
CA ASN A 64 9.45 18.09 30.46
C ASN A 64 9.20 19.32 29.56
N ASN A 65 8.13 20.08 29.82
CA ASN A 65 7.73 21.26 29.05
C ASN A 65 8.84 22.31 28.96
N THR A 66 9.66 22.48 30.00
CA THR A 66 10.82 23.39 29.99
C THR A 66 11.83 23.02 28.91
N ILE A 67 12.05 21.72 28.69
CA ILE A 67 12.98 21.22 27.68
C ILE A 67 12.34 21.31 26.30
N ILE A 68 11.06 20.94 26.16
CA ILE A 68 10.32 21.02 24.89
C ILE A 68 10.28 22.46 24.35
N ASN A 69 10.11 23.44 25.24
CA ASN A 69 10.09 24.85 24.88
C ASN A 69 11.49 25.46 24.71
N SER A 70 12.55 24.71 24.99
CA SER A 70 13.92 25.16 24.76
C SER A 70 14.29 25.10 23.27
N GLY A 71 15.33 25.84 22.89
CA GLY A 71 15.85 25.84 21.52
C GLY A 71 16.28 24.46 21.05
N TYR A 72 16.20 24.22 19.75
CA TYR A 72 16.50 22.94 19.09
C TYR A 72 17.80 22.29 19.59
N LEU A 73 18.91 23.04 19.60
CA LEU A 73 20.23 22.55 20.04
C LEU A 73 20.28 22.13 21.51
N ASN A 74 19.41 22.66 22.36
CA ASN A 74 19.32 22.23 23.75
C ASN A 74 18.47 20.97 23.88
N ARG A 75 17.40 20.83 23.11
CA ARG A 75 16.57 19.61 23.11
C ARG A 75 17.32 18.38 22.65
N THR A 76 18.09 18.50 21.56
CA THR A 76 18.82 17.38 20.95
C THR A 76 19.83 16.73 21.88
N LYS A 77 20.37 17.48 22.85
CA LYS A 77 21.25 16.94 23.91
C LYS A 77 20.58 15.85 24.75
N TYR A 78 19.25 15.87 24.86
CA TYR A 78 18.48 14.91 25.65
C TYR A 78 18.02 13.68 24.87
N TYR A 79 18.12 13.69 23.54
CA TYR A 79 17.64 12.58 22.71
C TYR A 79 18.35 11.24 22.98
N PRO A 80 19.69 11.19 23.16
CA PRO A 80 20.36 9.94 23.50
C PRO A 80 19.90 9.38 24.86
N LEU A 81 19.52 10.25 25.80
CA LEU A 81 19.03 9.83 27.12
C LEU A 81 17.67 9.10 27.00
N LEU A 82 16.80 9.53 26.09
CA LEU A 82 15.48 8.90 25.88
C LEU A 82 15.62 7.42 25.48
N CYS A 83 16.52 7.12 24.54
CA CYS A 83 16.78 5.75 24.10
C CYS A 83 17.42 4.89 25.21
N ARG A 84 18.29 5.48 26.02
CA ARG A 84 18.94 4.79 27.15
C ARG A 84 17.99 4.47 28.29
N GLN A 85 17.11 5.41 28.64
CA GLN A 85 16.16 5.26 29.75
C GLN A 85 15.04 4.27 29.44
N ASN A 86 14.47 4.34 28.24
CA ASN A 86 13.36 3.47 27.85
C ASN A 86 13.84 2.39 26.87
N ARG A 87 14.30 1.24 27.37
CA ARG A 87 14.88 0.16 26.55
C ARG A 87 13.94 -0.49 25.55
N THR A 88 12.62 -0.40 25.75
CA THR A 88 11.63 -0.99 24.83
C THR A 88 11.22 -0.04 23.70
N MET A 89 11.52 1.25 23.84
CA MET A 89 11.25 2.26 22.81
C MET A 89 12.17 2.05 21.61
N MET A 90 11.57 2.02 20.42
CA MET A 90 12.28 1.90 19.14
C MET A 90 12.47 3.26 18.45
N CYS A 91 11.52 4.18 18.61
CA CYS A 91 11.55 5.48 17.94
C CYS A 91 10.73 6.54 18.68
N PHE A 92 11.00 7.80 18.34
CA PHE A 92 10.25 8.96 18.77
C PHE A 92 10.36 10.07 17.73
N TYR A 93 9.55 11.12 17.85
CA TYR A 93 9.58 12.23 16.91
C TYR A 93 9.43 13.59 17.59
N ASP A 94 10.04 14.60 16.98
CA ASP A 94 9.93 16.03 17.32
C ASP A 94 9.28 16.78 16.13
N LYS A 95 9.31 18.11 16.14
CA LYS A 95 8.69 18.97 15.12
C LYS A 95 9.07 18.60 13.69
N ASP A 96 10.36 18.47 13.42
CA ASP A 96 10.92 18.28 12.07
C ASP A 96 11.88 17.08 12.01
N LEU A 97 11.79 16.18 12.99
CA LEU A 97 12.71 15.06 13.16
C LEU A 97 11.97 13.79 13.53
N ILE A 98 12.39 12.69 12.92
CA ILE A 98 12.15 11.35 13.46
C ILE A 98 13.47 10.78 13.93
N CYS A 99 13.45 10.16 15.11
CA CYS A 99 14.59 9.56 15.75
C CYS A 99 14.34 8.07 15.99
N ILE A 100 15.36 7.27 15.70
CA ILE A 100 15.37 5.82 15.90
C ILE A 100 16.43 5.48 16.94
N CYS A 101 16.06 4.65 17.91
CA CYS A 101 16.99 4.10 18.88
C CYS A 101 17.66 2.86 18.28
N ASP A 102 18.98 2.92 18.10
CA ASP A 102 19.74 1.77 17.61
C ASP A 102 19.98 0.71 18.70
N LEU A 103 20.74 -0.33 18.34
CA LEU A 103 21.11 -1.42 19.23
C LEU A 103 21.98 -0.95 20.40
N GLU A 104 22.83 0.05 20.19
CA GLU A 104 23.66 0.68 21.22
C GLU A 104 22.88 1.71 22.06
N ARG A 105 21.57 1.86 21.78
CA ARG A 105 20.66 2.81 22.41
C ARG A 105 21.08 4.26 22.19
N PHE A 106 21.75 4.54 21.09
CA PHE A 106 21.96 5.88 20.58
C PHE A 106 20.77 6.31 19.72
N SER A 107 20.44 7.60 19.76
CA SER A 107 19.35 8.17 18.98
C SER A 107 19.86 8.66 17.63
N ASN A 108 19.49 7.98 16.55
CA ASN A 108 19.78 8.40 15.18
C ASN A 108 18.59 9.18 14.64
N CYS A 109 18.76 10.49 14.48
CA CYS A 109 17.71 11.41 14.09
C CYS A 109 17.93 11.95 12.68
N PHE A 110 16.87 12.05 11.90
CA PHE A 110 16.89 12.60 10.55
C PHE A 110 15.72 13.56 10.34
N SER A 111 15.94 14.53 9.45
CA SER A 111 14.92 15.50 9.06
C SER A 111 13.71 14.78 8.49
N PHE A 112 12.53 15.14 8.97
CA PHE A 112 11.28 14.53 8.52
C PHE A 112 10.20 15.60 8.42
N ASN A 113 9.60 15.74 7.24
CA ASN A 113 8.49 16.66 7.03
C ASN A 113 7.18 15.97 7.39
N HIS A 114 6.66 16.26 8.58
CA HIS A 114 5.41 15.69 9.08
C HIS A 114 4.16 16.17 8.33
N THR A 115 4.28 17.31 7.63
CA THR A 115 3.22 17.93 6.83
C THR A 115 3.35 17.63 5.34
N MET A 116 4.22 16.70 4.98
CA MET A 116 4.49 16.37 3.61
C MET A 116 3.23 15.88 2.91
N ASN A 117 2.82 16.60 1.87
CA ASN A 117 1.71 16.23 1.01
C ASN A 117 2.24 16.12 -0.41
N TYR A 118 1.99 14.98 -1.05
CA TYR A 118 2.42 14.75 -2.42
C TYR A 118 1.32 15.20 -3.38
N ASP A 119 1.66 16.06 -4.33
CA ASP A 119 0.74 16.53 -5.38
C ASP A 119 0.62 15.55 -6.56
N CYS A 120 1.50 14.53 -6.59
CA CYS A 120 1.57 13.52 -7.63
C CYS A 120 1.63 14.10 -9.06
N GLN A 121 2.25 15.29 -9.21
CA GLN A 121 2.57 16.05 -10.43
C GLN A 121 1.80 15.62 -11.71
N GLY A 122 0.47 15.55 -11.65
CA GLY A 122 -0.43 15.29 -12.78
C GLY A 122 -0.36 13.91 -13.47
N HIS A 123 0.60 13.04 -13.16
CA HIS A 123 0.79 11.77 -13.90
C HIS A 123 0.06 10.58 -13.26
N ASN A 124 -0.21 10.62 -11.95
CA ASN A 124 -0.94 9.58 -11.21
C ASN A 124 -1.86 10.20 -10.16
N TYR A 125 -2.88 10.93 -10.61
CA TYR A 125 -3.91 11.42 -9.71
C TYR A 125 -4.73 10.24 -9.17
N CYS A 126 -4.95 10.26 -7.86
CA CYS A 126 -5.97 9.43 -7.24
C CYS A 126 -7.32 10.13 -7.46
N GLU A 127 -8.29 9.39 -7.99
CA GLU A 127 -9.66 9.83 -8.19
C GLU A 127 -10.44 9.79 -6.87
N ASN A 128 -11.63 10.40 -6.86
CA ASN A 128 -12.59 10.32 -5.76
C ASN A 128 -12.01 10.66 -4.38
N ASP A 129 -11.25 11.76 -4.31
CA ASP A 129 -10.59 12.25 -3.09
C ASP A 129 -9.64 11.23 -2.43
N GLY A 130 -9.07 10.31 -3.23
CA GLY A 130 -8.02 9.41 -2.79
C GLY A 130 -6.74 10.15 -2.42
N GLN A 131 -6.06 9.71 -1.37
CA GLN A 131 -4.80 10.28 -0.95
C GLN A 131 -3.64 9.66 -1.74
N CYS A 132 -2.80 10.51 -2.34
CA CYS A 132 -1.68 10.07 -3.15
C CYS A 132 -0.36 10.05 -2.36
N PHE A 133 0.44 9.01 -2.61
CA PHE A 133 1.80 8.87 -2.10
C PHE A 133 2.74 8.53 -3.25
N GLN A 134 3.93 9.13 -3.28
CA GLN A 134 4.94 8.88 -4.31
C GLN A 134 6.31 8.60 -3.71
N ASN A 135 7.17 7.98 -4.49
CA ASN A 135 8.51 7.59 -4.03
C ASN A 135 9.53 8.74 -3.99
N ASN A 136 9.36 9.78 -4.81
CA ASN A 136 10.27 10.91 -4.87
C ASN A 136 9.48 12.19 -5.13
N GLU A 137 9.83 13.27 -4.42
CA GLU A 137 9.24 14.60 -4.57
C GLU A 137 9.45 15.20 -5.96
N THR A 138 10.67 15.13 -6.48
CA THR A 138 11.08 15.87 -7.68
C THR A 138 10.85 15.06 -8.97
N CYS A 139 10.95 13.73 -8.90
CA CYS A 139 10.78 12.86 -10.06
C CYS A 139 10.13 11.52 -9.64
N PRO A 140 8.80 11.49 -9.48
CA PRO A 140 8.10 10.30 -9.03
C PRO A 140 8.09 9.23 -10.13
N THR A 141 8.67 8.08 -9.84
CA THR A 141 8.62 6.91 -10.74
C THR A 141 7.62 5.85 -10.30
N LYS A 142 7.18 5.90 -9.03
CA LYS A 142 6.16 5.04 -8.47
C LYS A 142 5.25 5.87 -7.56
N SER A 143 3.95 5.64 -7.67
CA SER A 143 2.95 6.20 -6.76
C SER A 143 1.93 5.14 -6.37
N THR A 144 1.29 5.36 -5.22
CA THR A 144 0.20 4.53 -4.73
C THR A 144 -0.92 5.42 -4.20
N CYS A 145 -2.15 4.95 -4.34
CA CYS A 145 -3.35 5.64 -3.87
C CYS A 145 -3.92 4.94 -2.65
N VAL A 146 -4.30 5.72 -1.63
CA VAL A 146 -5.13 5.27 -0.51
C VAL A 146 -6.53 5.82 -0.74
N CYS A 147 -7.46 4.92 -1.00
CA CYS A 147 -8.82 5.29 -1.37
C CYS A 147 -9.67 5.63 -0.14
N GLN A 148 -10.61 6.55 -0.35
CA GLN A 148 -11.68 6.80 0.61
C GLN A 148 -12.59 5.59 0.74
N ASP A 149 -13.36 5.57 1.83
CA ASP A 149 -14.35 4.52 2.05
C ASP A 149 -15.30 4.40 0.85
N CYS A 150 -15.57 3.15 0.47
CA CYS A 150 -16.39 2.79 -0.69
C CYS A 150 -15.76 3.08 -2.07
N TYR A 151 -14.47 3.43 -2.15
CA TYR A 151 -13.75 3.55 -3.42
C TYR A 151 -12.60 2.57 -3.51
N TYR A 152 -12.25 2.12 -4.71
CA TYR A 152 -11.21 1.12 -4.93
C TYR A 152 -10.63 1.16 -6.35
N GLY A 153 -9.60 0.34 -6.59
CA GLY A 153 -8.81 0.32 -7.82
C GLY A 153 -7.48 1.05 -7.64
N ALA A 154 -6.57 0.89 -8.61
CA ALA A 154 -5.21 1.45 -8.53
C ALA A 154 -5.18 2.98 -8.42
N LYS A 155 -6.23 3.66 -8.88
CA LYS A 155 -6.42 5.12 -8.80
C LYS A 155 -7.65 5.51 -7.99
N CYS A 156 -8.27 4.59 -7.25
CA CYS A 156 -9.56 4.85 -6.58
C CYS A 156 -10.70 5.22 -7.54
N GLN A 157 -10.61 4.78 -8.79
CA GLN A 157 -11.53 5.17 -9.87
C GLN A 157 -12.91 4.49 -9.77
N PHE A 158 -13.03 3.40 -9.01
CA PHE A 158 -14.28 2.67 -8.87
C PHE A 158 -14.94 2.96 -7.52
N SER A 159 -16.27 2.99 -7.53
CA SER A 159 -17.11 3.24 -6.34
C SER A 159 -18.04 2.07 -6.08
N THR A 160 -18.30 1.77 -4.80
CA THR A 160 -19.38 0.88 -4.36
C THR A 160 -20.65 1.64 -3.98
N LYS A 161 -20.65 2.98 -4.04
CA LYS A 161 -21.85 3.80 -3.83
C LYS A 161 -22.74 3.71 -5.07
N GLY A 162 -23.93 3.14 -4.91
CA GLY A 162 -24.92 3.00 -5.99
C GLY A 162 -24.92 1.63 -6.67
N PHE A 163 -24.85 0.54 -5.88
CA PHE A 163 -25.01 -0.84 -6.36
C PHE A 163 -26.21 -0.98 -7.33
N ILE A 164 -25.92 -0.92 -8.62
CA ILE A 164 -26.57 -1.79 -9.59
C ILE A 164 -25.92 -3.15 -9.36
N PHE A 165 -26.70 -4.23 -9.21
CA PHE A 165 -26.22 -5.60 -8.99
C PHE A 165 -25.44 -6.14 -10.21
N SER A 166 -24.31 -5.52 -10.53
CA SER A 166 -23.29 -6.03 -11.43
C SER A 166 -22.27 -6.77 -10.58
N LEU A 167 -21.83 -7.92 -11.08
CA LEU A 167 -20.77 -8.72 -10.48
C LEU A 167 -19.39 -8.09 -10.71
N ASP A 168 -19.26 -7.18 -11.69
CA ASP A 168 -17.99 -6.62 -12.13
C ASP A 168 -17.26 -5.80 -11.04
N PRO A 169 -17.95 -4.97 -10.23
CA PRO A 169 -17.32 -4.26 -9.11
C PRO A 169 -16.74 -5.20 -8.04
N ILE A 170 -17.50 -6.24 -7.68
CA ILE A 170 -17.13 -7.18 -6.62
C ILE A 170 -15.96 -8.04 -7.07
N LEU A 171 -16.04 -8.56 -8.29
CA LEU A 171 -14.97 -9.35 -8.88
C LEU A 171 -13.74 -8.52 -9.20
N GLY A 172 -13.91 -7.32 -9.75
CA GLY A 172 -12.83 -6.41 -10.13
C GLY A 172 -11.85 -6.11 -8.99
N TYR A 173 -12.35 -5.96 -7.76
CA TYR A 173 -11.51 -5.76 -6.58
C TYR A 173 -10.58 -6.94 -6.28
N HIS A 174 -11.04 -8.17 -6.55
CA HIS A 174 -10.29 -9.38 -6.27
C HIS A 174 -9.40 -9.84 -7.43
N ILE A 175 -9.54 -9.25 -8.63
CA ILE A 175 -8.69 -9.56 -9.77
C ILE A 175 -7.33 -8.87 -9.58
N LYS A 176 -6.28 -9.68 -9.48
CA LYS A 176 -4.91 -9.16 -9.47
C LYS A 176 -4.39 -9.09 -10.91
N PRO A 177 -4.01 -7.91 -11.43
CA PRO A 177 -3.46 -7.83 -12.77
C PRO A 177 -2.06 -8.46 -12.83
N LYS A 178 -1.70 -9.00 -14.00
CA LYS A 178 -0.36 -9.57 -14.31
C LYS A 178 0.03 -10.86 -13.58
N ILE A 179 -0.92 -11.55 -12.94
CA ILE A 179 -0.72 -12.92 -12.45
C ILE A 179 -1.55 -13.92 -13.26
N SER A 180 -1.08 -15.16 -13.32
CA SER A 180 -1.77 -16.22 -14.06
C SER A 180 -3.12 -16.59 -13.40
N ILE A 181 -4.06 -17.13 -14.16
CA ILE A 181 -5.40 -17.51 -13.65
C ILE A 181 -5.30 -18.53 -12.49
N ASN A 182 -4.28 -19.40 -12.52
CA ASN A 182 -4.05 -20.38 -11.46
C ASN A 182 -3.59 -19.77 -10.14
N GLU A 183 -3.02 -18.57 -10.16
CA GLU A 183 -2.55 -17.84 -8.97
C GLU A 183 -3.58 -16.80 -8.49
N GLN A 184 -4.69 -16.62 -9.23
CA GLN A 184 -5.78 -15.74 -8.80
C GLN A 184 -6.46 -16.28 -7.53
N PRO A 185 -7.10 -15.38 -6.75
CA PRO A 185 -7.87 -15.76 -5.57
C PRO A 185 -8.99 -16.75 -5.89
N LEU A 186 -9.34 -17.58 -4.91
CA LEU A 186 -10.36 -18.62 -5.03
C LEU A 186 -11.73 -18.08 -5.51
N ILE A 187 -12.09 -16.86 -5.08
CA ILE A 187 -13.32 -16.19 -5.50
C ILE A 187 -13.38 -15.98 -7.03
N ILE A 188 -12.26 -15.60 -7.66
CA ILE A 188 -12.18 -15.38 -9.11
C ILE A 188 -12.31 -16.70 -9.86
N LYS A 189 -11.65 -17.76 -9.36
CA LYS A 189 -11.73 -19.10 -9.97
C LYS A 189 -13.17 -19.61 -10.00
N ILE A 190 -13.89 -19.49 -8.89
CA ILE A 190 -15.30 -19.90 -8.80
C ILE A 190 -16.16 -19.11 -9.80
N SER A 191 -15.99 -17.80 -9.87
CA SER A 191 -16.78 -16.97 -10.79
C SER A 191 -16.49 -17.25 -12.25
N ILE A 192 -15.24 -17.59 -12.62
CA ILE A 192 -14.91 -18.04 -13.98
C ILE A 192 -15.67 -19.32 -14.30
N VAL A 193 -15.63 -20.32 -13.40
CA VAL A 193 -16.36 -21.59 -13.59
C VAL A 193 -17.86 -21.34 -13.76
N PHE A 194 -18.46 -20.53 -12.89
CA PHE A 194 -19.88 -20.22 -12.99
C PHE A 194 -20.25 -19.50 -14.30
N SER A 195 -19.43 -18.54 -14.72
CA SER A 195 -19.62 -17.82 -15.98
C SER A 195 -19.51 -18.76 -17.19
N THR A 196 -18.56 -19.70 -17.16
CA THR A 196 -18.43 -20.72 -18.22
C THR A 196 -19.65 -21.64 -18.29
N ILE A 197 -20.23 -22.02 -17.16
CA ILE A 197 -21.44 -22.87 -17.13
C ILE A 197 -22.64 -22.14 -17.72
N ILE A 198 -22.87 -20.89 -17.31
CA ILE A 198 -23.95 -20.05 -17.85
C ILE A 198 -23.78 -19.86 -19.36
N PHE A 199 -22.56 -19.59 -19.82
CA PHE A 199 -22.26 -19.43 -21.23
C PHE A 199 -22.56 -20.70 -22.03
N ILE A 200 -22.13 -21.86 -21.55
CA ILE A 200 -22.41 -23.15 -22.20
C ILE A 200 -23.92 -23.40 -22.26
N PHE A 201 -24.66 -23.17 -21.17
CA PHE A 201 -26.11 -23.33 -21.14
C PHE A 201 -26.82 -22.38 -22.12
N GLY A 202 -26.36 -21.13 -22.20
CA GLY A 202 -26.83 -20.14 -23.17
C GLY A 202 -26.59 -20.59 -24.63
N CYS A 203 -25.37 -21.06 -24.94
CA CYS A 203 -25.05 -21.59 -26.26
C CYS A 203 -25.90 -22.82 -26.62
N THR A 204 -26.11 -23.75 -25.69
CA THR A 204 -26.96 -24.92 -25.94
C THR A 204 -28.41 -24.53 -26.20
N ASN A 205 -28.96 -23.58 -25.44
CA ASN A 205 -30.32 -23.09 -25.66
C ASN A 205 -30.46 -22.33 -26.98
N GLY A 206 -29.46 -21.53 -27.35
CA GLY A 206 -29.41 -20.86 -28.66
C GLY A 206 -29.41 -21.87 -29.81
N LEU A 207 -28.51 -22.85 -29.76
CA LEU A 207 -28.43 -23.93 -30.75
C LEU A 207 -29.74 -24.72 -30.87
N LEU A 208 -30.34 -25.11 -29.75
CA LEU A 208 -31.62 -25.83 -29.74
C LEU A 208 -32.75 -24.96 -30.33
N SER A 209 -32.77 -23.66 -30.01
CA SER A 209 -33.75 -22.72 -30.55
C SER A 209 -33.63 -22.61 -32.08
N VAL A 210 -32.41 -22.46 -32.60
CA VAL A 210 -32.15 -22.45 -34.06
C VAL A 210 -32.64 -23.73 -34.71
N ILE A 211 -32.34 -24.91 -34.13
CA ILE A 211 -32.77 -26.20 -34.68
C ILE A 211 -34.30 -26.31 -34.72
N ILE A 212 -34.99 -25.85 -33.68
CA ILE A 212 -36.45 -25.90 -33.58
C ILE A 212 -37.09 -24.97 -34.61
N PHE A 213 -36.67 -23.71 -34.66
CA PHE A 213 -37.29 -22.69 -35.54
C PHE A 213 -36.87 -22.81 -37.01
N ARG A 214 -35.86 -23.62 -37.32
CA ARG A 214 -35.50 -23.94 -38.71
C ARG A 214 -36.49 -24.92 -39.37
N ARG A 215 -37.28 -25.66 -38.59
CA ARG A 215 -38.29 -26.60 -39.11
C ARG A 215 -39.43 -25.84 -39.81
N GLU A 216 -40.09 -26.49 -40.76
CA GLU A 216 -41.15 -25.88 -41.59
C GLU A 216 -42.40 -25.54 -40.77
N LYS A 217 -42.87 -26.46 -39.91
CA LYS A 217 -44.06 -26.26 -39.06
C LYS A 217 -44.08 -24.92 -38.29
N PRO A 218 -43.05 -24.57 -37.49
CA PRO A 218 -43.06 -23.30 -36.77
C PRO A 218 -42.96 -22.05 -37.66
N ARG A 219 -42.55 -22.20 -38.93
CA ARG A 219 -42.46 -21.11 -39.93
C ARG A 219 -43.74 -20.92 -40.74
N GLU A 220 -44.77 -21.74 -40.52
CA GLU A 220 -46.10 -21.54 -41.11
C GLU A 220 -46.74 -20.21 -40.65
N VAL A 221 -46.34 -19.72 -39.47
CA VAL A 221 -46.76 -18.42 -38.94
C VAL A 221 -45.58 -17.45 -39.02
N GLY A 222 -45.84 -16.19 -39.42
CA GLY A 222 -44.79 -15.17 -39.58
C GLY A 222 -43.92 -14.93 -38.33
N SER A 223 -44.44 -15.24 -37.13
CA SER A 223 -43.69 -15.20 -35.87
C SER A 223 -42.53 -16.20 -35.81
N GLY A 224 -42.59 -17.31 -36.55
CA GLY A 224 -41.51 -18.29 -36.62
C GLY A 224 -40.25 -17.75 -37.30
N TYR A 225 -40.40 -16.89 -38.31
CA TYR A 225 -39.26 -16.21 -38.93
C TYR A 225 -38.60 -15.21 -37.97
N TYR A 226 -39.40 -14.48 -37.20
CA TYR A 226 -38.90 -13.55 -36.18
C TYR A 226 -38.11 -14.27 -35.08
N LEU A 227 -38.63 -15.39 -34.56
CA LEU A 227 -37.97 -16.18 -33.53
C LEU A 227 -36.68 -16.85 -34.04
N LEU A 228 -36.66 -17.27 -35.31
CA LEU A 228 -35.43 -17.78 -35.91
C LEU A 228 -34.34 -16.71 -36.00
N VAL A 229 -34.68 -15.52 -36.50
CA VAL A 229 -33.71 -14.41 -36.59
C VAL A 229 -33.21 -13.99 -35.21
N SER A 230 -34.08 -14.03 -34.19
CA SER A 230 -33.71 -13.72 -32.80
C SER A 230 -32.87 -14.83 -32.13
N SER A 231 -32.82 -16.03 -32.70
CA SER A 231 -32.06 -17.17 -32.15
C SER A 231 -30.65 -17.32 -32.74
N ILE A 232 -30.33 -16.57 -33.80
CA ILE A 232 -29.02 -16.49 -34.47
C ILE A 232 -28.19 -15.39 -33.81
#